data_AF-A0AAW0TE45-F1
#
_entry.id   AF-A0AAW0TE45-F1
#
_cell.length_a   1.000
_cell.length_b   1.000
_cell.length_c   1.000
_cell.angle_alpha   90.00
_cell.angle_beta   90.00
_cell.angle_gamma   90.00
#
_symmetry.space_group_name_H-M   'P 1'
#
loop_
_entity.id
_entity.type
_entity.pdbx_description
1 polymer ?
#
loop_
_entity_poly.entity_id
_entity_poly.type
_entity_poly.pdbx_seq_one_letter_code
_entity_poly.pdbx_strand_id
1 'polypeptide(L)'
;MGRRCRAWVLAATLLIQGAVGIRITRVSVPPLVKAGGEAELACEWESESDQMYSVKWYQGSHEFYRYTPTASRPIQIFDPTTLDVESGGSWAGTVRVANVTAAAEGPFHCEVSAEGPTFHTASEMANMKVVDLPEGGPEVTGARQQYQVGDMVELTCTSRRSRPAASLSFTINSMPAAPDWL
;
A
#
# COMPACT_ATOMS: atom_id res chain seq x y z
N MET A 1 -23.72 -72.90 23.57
CA MET A 1 -24.49 -71.79 22.94
C MET A 1 -23.79 -70.48 23.25
N GLY A 2 -23.04 -69.92 22.29
CA GLY A 2 -22.37 -68.63 22.45
C GLY A 2 -22.91 -67.63 21.43
N ARG A 3 -23.51 -66.52 21.90
CA ARG A 3 -24.02 -65.46 21.02
C ARG A 3 -22.90 -64.47 20.72
N ARG A 4 -22.54 -64.35 19.44
CA ARG A 4 -21.60 -63.32 18.97
C ARG A 4 -22.38 -62.02 18.72
N CYS A 5 -22.08 -60.99 19.49
CA CYS A 5 -22.57 -59.64 19.24
C CYS A 5 -21.63 -58.97 18.22
N ARG A 6 -22.13 -58.68 17.01
CA ARG A 6 -21.40 -57.91 16.01
C ARG A 6 -21.88 -56.47 16.08
N ALA A 7 -21.07 -55.59 16.67
CA ALA A 7 -21.26 -54.15 16.59
C ALA A 7 -20.55 -53.63 15.34
N TRP A 8 -21.27 -52.87 14.52
CA TRP A 8 -20.68 -52.12 13.41
C TRP A 8 -20.16 -50.79 13.95
N VAL A 9 -18.86 -50.55 13.85
CA VAL A 9 -18.30 -49.21 14.05
C VAL A 9 -18.54 -48.45 12.74
N LEU A 10 -19.53 -47.56 12.73
CA LEU A 10 -19.71 -46.61 11.65
C LEU A 10 -18.56 -45.60 11.76
N ALA A 11 -17.54 -45.74 10.92
CA ALA A 11 -16.55 -44.70 10.73
C ALA A 11 -17.24 -43.51 10.06
N ALA A 12 -17.52 -42.46 10.84
CA ALA A 12 -18.00 -41.21 10.31
C ALA A 12 -16.87 -40.53 9.54
N THR A 13 -16.83 -40.69 8.21
CA THR A 13 -15.97 -39.88 7.34
C THR A 13 -16.50 -38.46 7.33
N LEU A 14 -15.82 -37.57 8.05
CA LEU A 14 -16.06 -36.13 8.02
C LEU A 14 -15.73 -35.63 6.61
N LEU A 15 -16.74 -35.39 5.77
CA LEU A 15 -16.57 -34.66 4.52
C LEU A 15 -16.28 -33.20 4.90
N ILE A 16 -15.01 -32.79 4.81
CA ILE A 16 -14.65 -31.38 4.88
C ILE A 16 -15.18 -30.76 3.59
N GLN A 17 -16.40 -30.23 3.61
CA GLN A 17 -16.86 -29.30 2.59
C GLN A 17 -16.02 -28.04 2.75
N GLY A 18 -15.13 -27.78 1.78
CA GLY A 18 -14.37 -26.53 1.73
C GLY A 18 -15.32 -25.35 1.79
N ALA A 19 -14.94 -24.31 2.52
CA ALA A 19 -15.70 -23.07 2.57
C ALA A 19 -15.71 -22.47 1.16
N VAL A 20 -16.87 -22.47 0.52
CA VAL A 20 -17.09 -21.85 -0.79
C VAL A 20 -17.43 -20.40 -0.53
N GLY A 21 -16.67 -19.46 -1.10
CA GLY A 21 -16.93 -18.04 -0.91
C GLY A 21 -15.98 -17.14 -1.68
N ILE A 22 -16.34 -15.87 -1.79
CA ILE A 22 -15.47 -14.87 -2.42
C ILE A 22 -14.16 -14.71 -1.65
N ARG A 23 -13.04 -14.67 -2.38
CA ARG A 23 -11.70 -14.56 -1.81
C ARG A 23 -10.88 -13.52 -2.56
N ILE A 24 -10.26 -12.60 -1.82
CA ILE A 24 -9.27 -11.69 -2.39
C ILE A 24 -7.98 -12.49 -2.62
N THR A 25 -7.47 -12.44 -3.85
CA THR A 25 -6.22 -13.10 -4.23
C THR A 25 -5.04 -12.16 -4.12
N ARG A 26 -5.27 -10.86 -4.35
CA ARG A 26 -4.22 -9.84 -4.29
C ARG A 26 -4.78 -8.46 -3.97
N VAL A 27 -4.11 -7.76 -3.05
CA VAL A 27 -4.21 -6.31 -2.89
C VAL A 27 -2.85 -5.69 -3.18
N SER A 28 -2.82 -4.80 -4.15
CA SER A 28 -1.60 -4.11 -4.60
C SER A 28 -1.76 -2.61 -4.34
N VAL A 29 -0.96 -2.10 -3.42
CA VAL A 29 -0.82 -0.67 -3.12
C VAL A 29 0.67 -0.34 -3.26
N PRO A 30 1.06 0.69 -4.03
CA PRO A 30 2.46 1.06 -4.16
C PRO A 30 3.06 1.38 -2.78
N PRO A 31 4.12 0.66 -2.35
CA PRO A 31 4.65 0.83 -1.00
C PRO A 31 5.35 2.18 -0.83
N LEU A 32 5.86 2.76 -1.92
CA LEU A 32 6.45 4.09 -1.97
C LEU A 32 5.93 4.85 -3.19
N VAL A 33 5.48 6.09 -2.97
CA VAL A 33 5.04 7.01 -4.04
C VAL A 33 5.69 8.36 -3.84
N LYS A 34 6.16 8.98 -4.92
CA LYS A 34 6.71 10.34 -4.88
C LYS A 34 5.57 11.35 -4.73
N ALA A 35 5.76 12.36 -3.88
CA ALA A 35 4.83 13.48 -3.75
C ALA A 35 4.59 14.16 -5.11
N GLY A 36 3.32 14.47 -5.41
CA GLY A 36 2.85 14.99 -6.70
C GLY A 36 2.78 13.94 -7.82
N GLY A 37 3.17 12.68 -7.56
CA GLY A 37 3.10 11.60 -8.53
C GLY A 37 1.72 10.95 -8.62
N GLU A 38 1.66 9.82 -9.34
CA GLU A 38 0.47 8.99 -9.49
C GLU A 38 0.65 7.64 -8.78
N ALA A 39 -0.45 7.03 -8.36
CA ALA A 39 -0.50 5.69 -7.79
C ALA A 39 -1.68 4.90 -8.37
N GLU A 40 -1.47 3.61 -8.60
CA GLU A 40 -2.52 2.66 -8.98
C GLU A 40 -2.70 1.64 -7.87
N LEU A 41 -3.93 1.55 -7.35
CA LEU A 41 -4.35 0.56 -6.37
C LEU A 41 -5.08 -0.55 -7.14
N ALA A 42 -4.80 -1.81 -6.84
CA ALA A 42 -5.47 -2.94 -7.50
C ALA A 42 -5.90 -3.99 -6.49
N CYS A 43 -7.14 -4.47 -6.64
CA CYS A 43 -7.72 -5.52 -5.84
C CYS A 43 -8.26 -6.60 -6.76
N GLU A 44 -7.68 -7.79 -6.66
CA GLU A 44 -8.02 -8.96 -7.46
C GLU A 44 -8.69 -9.98 -6.54
N TRP A 45 -9.72 -10.66 -7.06
CA TRP A 45 -10.48 -11.66 -6.31
C TRP A 45 -10.87 -12.83 -7.21
N GLU A 46 -11.11 -13.95 -6.57
CA GLU A 46 -11.69 -15.15 -7.15
C GLU A 46 -13.02 -15.45 -6.45
N SER A 47 -13.98 -15.95 -7.21
CA SER A 47 -15.27 -16.39 -6.70
C SER A 47 -15.62 -17.72 -7.34
N GLU A 48 -15.81 -18.76 -6.52
CA GLU A 48 -16.16 -20.10 -7.01
C GLU A 48 -17.65 -20.23 -7.35
N SER A 49 -18.53 -19.80 -6.44
CA SER A 49 -20.00 -19.86 -6.62
C SER A 49 -20.73 -18.54 -6.38
N ASP A 50 -20.08 -17.59 -5.71
CA ASP A 50 -20.65 -16.30 -5.37
C ASP A 50 -20.57 -15.34 -6.55
N GLN A 51 -21.64 -14.57 -6.79
CA GLN A 51 -21.57 -13.42 -7.67
C GLN A 51 -21.10 -12.20 -6.88
N MET A 52 -20.05 -11.53 -7.35
CA MET A 52 -19.55 -10.29 -6.73
C MET A 52 -20.59 -9.15 -6.85
N TYR A 53 -20.94 -8.53 -5.72
CA TYR A 53 -21.90 -7.44 -5.61
C TYR A 53 -21.23 -6.06 -5.59
N SER A 54 -20.19 -5.88 -4.77
CA SER A 54 -19.45 -4.61 -4.72
C SER A 54 -17.97 -4.79 -4.41
N VAL A 55 -17.14 -3.92 -4.99
CA VAL A 55 -15.75 -3.70 -4.56
C VAL A 55 -15.66 -2.30 -3.98
N LYS A 56 -15.06 -2.15 -2.81
CA LYS A 56 -14.90 -0.85 -2.14
C LYS A 56 -13.45 -0.67 -1.74
N TRP A 57 -12.99 0.57 -1.83
CA TRP A 57 -11.68 0.99 -1.35
C TRP A 57 -11.81 2.04 -0.28
N TYR A 58 -10.96 1.89 0.73
CA TYR A 58 -10.93 2.73 1.90
C TYR A 58 -9.52 3.19 2.21
N GLN A 59 -9.39 4.42 2.68
CA GLN A 59 -8.18 4.93 3.30
C GLN A 59 -8.44 5.10 4.79
N GLY A 60 -7.73 4.34 5.63
CA GLY A 60 -8.08 4.25 7.05
C GLY A 60 -9.49 3.68 7.23
N SER A 61 -10.46 4.50 7.67
CA SER A 61 -11.88 4.12 7.82
C SER A 61 -12.82 4.80 6.81
N HIS A 62 -12.28 5.62 5.91
CA HIS A 62 -13.08 6.41 4.97
C HIS A 62 -13.15 5.71 3.62
N GLU A 63 -14.36 5.35 3.21
CA GLU A 63 -14.62 4.87 1.86
C GLU A 63 -14.40 6.03 0.89
N PHE A 64 -13.57 5.82 -0.12
CA PHE A 64 -13.34 6.84 -1.16
C PHE A 64 -13.75 6.38 -2.55
N TYR A 65 -13.91 5.07 -2.75
CA TYR A 65 -14.28 4.50 -4.04
C TYR A 65 -15.13 3.25 -3.87
N ARG A 66 -16.14 3.11 -4.72
CA ARG A 66 -16.96 1.91 -4.85
C ARG A 66 -17.25 1.58 -6.30
N TYR A 67 -17.18 0.29 -6.60
CA TYR A 67 -17.67 -0.31 -7.81
C TYR A 67 -18.87 -1.23 -7.52
N THR A 68 -19.98 -1.04 -8.23
CA THR A 68 -21.20 -1.86 -8.15
C THR A 68 -21.75 -2.09 -9.56
N PRO A 69 -21.50 -3.25 -10.19
CA PRO A 69 -21.80 -3.51 -11.60
C PRO A 69 -23.26 -3.25 -11.99
N THR A 70 -24.19 -3.54 -11.08
CA THR A 70 -25.64 -3.46 -11.31
C THR A 70 -26.23 -2.08 -11.03
N ALA A 71 -25.44 -1.14 -10.49
CA ALA A 71 -25.90 0.22 -10.22
C ALA A 71 -26.02 1.04 -11.50
N SER A 72 -26.92 2.03 -11.50
CA SER A 72 -27.06 2.98 -12.61
C SER A 72 -25.78 3.80 -12.87
N ARG A 73 -24.97 4.00 -11.83
CA ARG A 73 -23.61 4.52 -11.89
C ARG A 73 -22.69 3.48 -11.27
N PRO A 74 -22.02 2.63 -12.08
CA PRO A 74 -21.21 1.54 -11.56
C PRO A 74 -20.04 1.99 -10.71
N ILE A 75 -19.46 3.15 -11.01
CA ILE A 75 -18.38 3.76 -10.23
C ILE A 75 -18.94 4.92 -9.41
N GLN A 76 -18.63 4.93 -8.12
CA GLN A 76 -18.93 5.99 -7.19
C GLN A 76 -17.63 6.41 -6.51
N ILE A 77 -17.33 7.70 -6.55
CA ILE A 77 -16.20 8.31 -5.84
C ILE A 77 -16.80 9.12 -4.70
N PHE A 78 -16.29 8.91 -3.49
CA PHE A 78 -16.68 9.64 -2.30
C PHE A 78 -15.50 10.54 -1.96
N ASP A 79 -15.50 11.77 -2.48
CA ASP A 79 -14.37 12.71 -2.43
C ASP A 79 -13.69 12.72 -1.04
N PRO A 80 -12.54 12.01 -0.90
CA PRO A 80 -11.79 12.09 0.33
C PRO A 80 -10.98 13.40 0.29
N THR A 81 -10.85 14.08 1.42
CA THR A 81 -10.02 15.30 1.53
C THR A 81 -8.52 15.06 1.24
N THR A 82 -8.12 13.81 1.05
CA THR A 82 -6.73 13.32 1.07
C THR A 82 -6.26 12.69 -0.24
N LEU A 83 -7.15 12.38 -1.19
CA LEU A 83 -6.83 11.69 -2.45
C LEU A 83 -7.52 12.37 -3.63
N ASP A 84 -6.82 12.44 -4.76
CA ASP A 84 -7.36 12.89 -6.05
C ASP A 84 -7.62 11.65 -6.92
N VAL A 85 -8.88 11.18 -6.95
CA VAL A 85 -9.26 9.90 -7.59
C VAL A 85 -9.72 10.13 -9.02
N GLU A 86 -9.08 9.47 -9.98
CA GLU A 86 -9.41 9.61 -11.40
C GLU A 86 -10.47 8.59 -11.84
N SER A 87 -11.70 9.04 -12.09
CA SER A 87 -12.78 8.16 -12.55
C SER A 87 -12.48 7.49 -13.90
N GLY A 88 -11.91 8.22 -14.87
CA GLY A 88 -11.67 7.73 -16.23
C GLY A 88 -10.59 6.65 -16.34
N GLY A 89 -9.74 6.52 -15.31
CA GLY A 89 -8.68 5.51 -15.23
C GLY A 89 -8.95 4.41 -14.19
N SER A 90 -10.10 4.46 -13.52
CA SER A 90 -10.49 3.49 -12.48
C SER A 90 -11.57 2.54 -13.00
N TRP A 91 -11.47 1.26 -12.67
CA TRP A 91 -12.41 0.24 -13.10
C TRP A 91 -12.40 -0.96 -12.15
N ALA A 92 -13.59 -1.43 -11.76
CA ALA A 92 -13.74 -2.59 -10.89
C ALA A 92 -12.92 -2.45 -9.60
N GLY A 93 -11.92 -3.31 -9.38
CA GLY A 93 -11.00 -3.23 -8.23
C GLY A 93 -9.77 -2.34 -8.42
N THR A 94 -9.58 -1.74 -9.59
CA THR A 94 -8.44 -0.88 -9.90
C THR A 94 -8.81 0.60 -9.76
N VAL A 95 -8.02 1.36 -9.01
CA VAL A 95 -8.23 2.79 -8.75
C VAL A 95 -6.96 3.57 -9.04
N ARG A 96 -7.06 4.62 -9.86
CA ARG A 96 -5.97 5.57 -10.09
C ARG A 96 -6.12 6.80 -9.20
N VAL A 97 -5.02 7.16 -8.56
CA VAL A 97 -4.89 8.34 -7.72
C VAL A 97 -3.81 9.24 -8.32
N ALA A 98 -4.16 10.48 -8.62
CA ALA A 98 -3.24 11.50 -9.12
C ALA A 98 -2.76 12.41 -7.98
N ASN A 99 -1.77 13.25 -8.29
CA ASN A 99 -1.28 14.32 -7.42
C ASN A 99 -1.11 13.89 -5.94
N VAL A 100 -0.44 12.76 -5.72
CA VAL A 100 -0.35 12.11 -4.41
C VAL A 100 0.35 13.04 -3.42
N THR A 101 -0.32 13.38 -2.32
CA THR A 101 0.24 14.23 -1.27
C THR A 101 0.63 13.41 -0.05
N ALA A 102 1.36 14.04 0.89
CA ALA A 102 1.68 13.42 2.18
C ALA A 102 0.45 12.93 2.98
N ALA A 103 -0.75 13.45 2.69
CA ALA A 103 -2.00 13.03 3.33
C ALA A 103 -2.52 11.67 2.82
N ALA A 104 -2.01 11.19 1.67
CA ALA A 104 -2.30 9.87 1.15
C ALA A 104 -1.57 8.75 1.91
N GLU A 105 -0.52 9.07 2.68
CA GLU A 105 0.25 8.08 3.45
C GLU A 105 -0.63 7.35 4.48
N GLY A 106 -0.55 6.03 4.50
CA GLY A 106 -1.28 5.21 5.47
C GLY A 106 -1.81 3.89 4.90
N PRO A 107 -2.68 3.21 5.66
CA PRO A 107 -3.31 1.97 5.25
C PRO A 107 -4.44 2.20 4.25
N PHE A 108 -4.45 1.37 3.21
CA PHE A 108 -5.53 1.23 2.25
C PHE A 108 -6.09 -0.18 2.34
N HIS A 109 -7.40 -0.33 2.44
CA HIS A 109 -8.03 -1.64 2.44
C HIS A 109 -9.07 -1.76 1.33
N CYS A 110 -9.08 -2.93 0.70
CA CYS A 110 -10.06 -3.34 -0.28
C CYS A 110 -11.06 -4.27 0.39
N GLU A 111 -12.34 -4.04 0.16
CA GLU A 111 -13.44 -4.93 0.55
C GLU A 111 -14.16 -5.42 -0.70
N VAL A 112 -14.31 -6.74 -0.83
CA VAL A 112 -15.11 -7.37 -1.90
C VAL A 112 -16.25 -8.14 -1.27
N SER A 113 -17.48 -7.77 -1.60
CA SER A 113 -18.70 -8.41 -1.09
C SER A 113 -19.43 -9.16 -2.20
N ALA A 114 -19.92 -10.35 -1.87
CA ALA A 114 -20.79 -11.18 -2.69
C ALA A 114 -22.27 -10.76 -2.55
N GLU A 115 -23.06 -11.12 -3.56
CA GLU A 115 -24.51 -10.98 -3.58
C GLU A 115 -25.19 -12.04 -2.69
N GLY A 116 -26.48 -11.84 -2.38
CA GLY A 116 -27.25 -12.83 -1.64
C GLY A 116 -27.28 -14.18 -2.39
N PRO A 117 -27.34 -15.31 -1.68
CA PRO A 117 -27.73 -15.48 -0.27
C PRO A 117 -26.56 -15.56 0.73
N THR A 118 -25.32 -15.67 0.26
CA THR A 118 -24.16 -15.93 1.14
C THR A 118 -23.65 -14.64 1.80
N PHE A 119 -23.76 -13.50 1.10
CA PHE A 119 -23.28 -12.20 1.55
C PHE A 119 -21.82 -12.23 2.06
N HIS A 120 -21.02 -13.17 1.55
CA HIS A 120 -19.62 -13.30 1.93
C HIS A 120 -18.87 -12.02 1.61
N THR A 121 -17.98 -11.62 2.52
CA THR A 121 -17.17 -10.41 2.35
C THR A 121 -15.74 -10.75 2.69
N ALA A 122 -14.83 -10.45 1.77
CA ALA A 122 -13.39 -10.55 1.95
C ALA A 122 -12.80 -9.14 2.06
N SER A 123 -11.79 -8.97 2.91
CA SER A 123 -11.10 -7.70 3.10
C SER A 123 -9.62 -7.93 3.35
N GLU A 124 -8.79 -7.14 2.68
CA GLU A 124 -7.32 -7.21 2.73
C GLU A 124 -6.76 -5.78 2.67
N MET A 125 -5.58 -5.57 3.28
CA MET A 125 -5.00 -4.24 3.50
C MET A 125 -3.54 -4.18 3.06
N ALA A 126 -3.14 -3.03 2.50
CA ALA A 126 -1.75 -2.71 2.21
C ALA A 126 -1.47 -1.23 2.50
N ASN A 127 -0.20 -0.89 2.74
CA ASN A 127 0.19 0.44 3.16
C ASN A 127 0.92 1.19 2.04
N MET A 128 0.65 2.49 1.94
CA MET A 128 1.38 3.42 1.08
C MET A 128 2.23 4.36 1.94
N LYS A 129 3.48 4.59 1.53
CA LYS A 129 4.31 5.67 2.05
C LYS A 129 4.56 6.72 0.98
N VAL A 130 4.50 7.99 1.36
CA VAL A 130 4.77 9.10 0.45
C VAL A 130 6.13 9.69 0.73
N VAL A 131 6.96 9.77 -0.30
CA VAL A 131 8.31 10.34 -0.23
C VAL A 131 8.40 11.63 -1.02
N ASP A 132 9.07 12.61 -0.44
CA ASP A 132 9.38 13.88 -1.08
C ASP A 132 10.90 14.00 -1.17
N LEU A 133 11.42 14.00 -2.39
CA LEU A 133 12.86 14.03 -2.64
C LEU A 133 13.32 15.49 -2.69
N PRO A 134 14.50 15.80 -2.14
CA PRO A 134 15.03 17.16 -2.21
C PRO A 134 15.24 17.56 -3.68
N GLU A 135 14.99 18.85 -3.96
CA GLU A 135 15.27 19.45 -5.27
C GLU A 135 16.79 19.59 -5.47
N GLY A 136 17.42 18.49 -5.89
CA GLY A 136 18.86 18.41 -6.15
C GLY A 136 19.69 17.83 -5.01
N GLY A 137 21.01 17.80 -5.21
CA GLY A 137 21.97 17.33 -4.23
C GLY A 137 22.18 18.33 -3.08
N PRO A 138 22.84 17.89 -1.99
CA PRO A 138 23.18 18.79 -0.91
C PRO A 138 24.27 19.80 -1.32
N GLU A 139 24.26 20.96 -0.69
CA GLU A 139 25.23 22.03 -0.89
C GLU A 139 26.29 21.98 0.21
N VAL A 140 27.56 22.12 -0.16
CA VAL A 140 28.68 22.20 0.79
C VAL A 140 29.14 23.65 0.91
N THR A 141 29.15 24.18 2.13
CA THR A 141 29.57 25.54 2.47
C THR A 141 30.67 25.52 3.54
N GLY A 142 31.33 26.65 3.77
CA GLY A 142 32.44 26.77 4.75
C GLY A 142 33.85 26.56 4.17
N ALA A 143 33.95 26.10 2.93
CA ALA A 143 35.23 25.91 2.25
C ALA A 143 35.95 27.24 1.99
N ARG A 144 37.25 27.28 2.30
CA ARG A 144 38.16 28.38 1.96
C ARG A 144 38.90 28.06 0.67
N GLN A 145 39.34 29.09 -0.05
CA GLN A 145 40.11 28.91 -1.29
C GLN A 145 41.48 28.27 -1.05
N GLN A 146 42.07 28.47 0.13
CA GLN A 146 43.38 27.98 0.49
C GLN A 146 43.41 27.60 1.98
N TYR A 147 44.18 26.56 2.28
CA TYR A 147 44.45 26.07 3.62
C TYR A 147 45.95 25.82 3.77
N GLN A 148 46.47 26.02 4.97
CA GLN A 148 47.82 25.64 5.34
C GLN A 148 47.81 24.30 6.07
N VAL A 149 48.95 23.59 6.06
CA VAL A 149 49.08 22.35 6.82
C VAL A 149 48.92 22.66 8.31
N GLY A 150 47.98 21.95 8.95
CA GLY A 150 47.60 22.18 10.35
C GLY A 150 46.32 22.99 10.52
N ASP A 151 45.78 23.59 9.46
CA ASP A 151 44.48 24.25 9.51
C ASP A 151 43.35 23.26 9.79
N MET A 152 42.40 23.68 10.61
CA MET A 152 41.14 22.97 10.80
C MET A 152 40.15 23.36 9.68
N VAL A 153 39.64 22.35 8.97
CA VAL A 153 38.68 22.52 7.88
C VAL A 153 37.27 22.25 8.42
N GLU A 154 36.47 23.30 8.52
CA GLU A 154 35.07 23.21 8.96
C GLU A 154 34.15 23.39 7.74
N LEU A 155 33.37 22.36 7.43
CA LEU A 155 32.45 22.34 6.30
C LEU A 155 31.04 22.03 6.78
N THR A 156 30.06 22.64 6.12
CA THR A 156 28.64 22.38 6.39
C THR A 156 28.00 21.82 5.14
N CYS A 157 27.43 20.62 5.24
CA CYS A 157 26.64 19.99 4.19
C CYS A 157 25.16 20.19 4.52
N THR A 158 24.42 20.84 3.64
CA THR A 158 22.99 21.12 3.82
C THR A 158 22.17 20.50 2.69
N SER A 159 21.12 19.76 3.04
CA SER A 159 20.11 19.30 2.08
C SER A 159 18.96 20.29 1.99
N ARG A 160 18.29 20.30 0.82
CA ARG A 160 16.95 20.88 0.69
C ARG A 160 15.94 20.03 1.46
N ARG A 161 14.73 20.57 1.65
CA ARG A 161 13.64 19.89 2.34
C ARG A 161 13.35 18.54 1.66
N SER A 162 13.16 17.50 2.47
CA SER A 162 12.78 16.17 2.00
C SER A 162 11.93 15.44 3.03
N ARG A 163 11.21 14.41 2.59
CA ARG A 163 10.48 13.46 3.43
C ARG A 163 10.77 12.03 2.96
N PRO A 164 11.37 11.16 3.80
CA PRO A 164 11.92 11.45 5.12
C PRO A 164 13.11 12.43 5.07
N ALA A 165 13.59 12.86 6.24
CA ALA A 165 14.78 13.70 6.32
C ALA A 165 15.96 13.02 5.61
N ALA A 166 16.67 13.77 4.77
CA ALA A 166 17.79 13.26 4.00
C ALA A 166 18.93 12.80 4.93
N SER A 167 19.55 11.66 4.59
CA SER A 167 20.78 11.21 5.23
C SER A 167 21.96 11.86 4.52
N LEU A 168 22.74 12.65 5.26
CA LEU A 168 23.92 13.35 4.76
C LEU A 168 25.19 12.64 5.23
N SER A 169 26.16 12.52 4.34
CA SER A 169 27.50 11.99 4.65
C SER A 169 28.56 12.77 3.86
N PHE A 170 29.75 12.88 4.44
CA PHE A 170 30.92 13.45 3.75
C PHE A 170 31.82 12.35 3.22
N THR A 171 32.40 12.61 2.04
CA THR A 171 33.48 11.80 1.48
C THR A 171 34.66 12.72 1.13
N ILE A 172 35.87 12.26 1.42
CA ILE A 172 37.13 12.95 1.15
C ILE A 172 37.92 12.08 0.18
N ASN A 173 38.19 12.58 -1.03
CA ASN A 173 38.85 11.82 -2.10
C ASN A 173 38.19 10.47 -2.38
N SER A 174 36.84 10.44 -2.40
CA SER A 174 36.02 9.23 -2.59
C SER A 174 36.07 8.20 -1.45
N MET A 175 36.70 8.52 -0.32
CA MET A 175 36.63 7.70 0.89
C MET A 175 35.68 8.33 1.91
N PRO A 176 34.90 7.54 2.67
CA PRO A 176 34.08 8.07 3.77
C PRO A 176 34.95 8.86 4.77
N ALA A 177 34.47 10.03 5.18
CA ALA A 177 35.12 10.78 6.25
C ALA A 177 35.09 9.95 7.55
N ALA A 178 36.20 9.95 8.29
CA ALA A 178 36.28 9.23 9.56
C ALA A 178 35.27 9.83 10.57
N PRO A 179 34.65 9.00 11.44
CA PRO A 179 33.73 9.49 12.46
C PRO A 179 34.36 10.55 13.38
N ASP A 180 35.66 10.45 13.63
CA ASP A 180 36.41 11.39 14.47
C ASP A 180 36.53 12.80 13.86
N TRP A 181 36.11 12.97 12.61
CA TRP A 181 36.14 14.24 11.87
C TRP A 181 34.72 14.80 11.57
N LEU A 182 33.67 14.14 12.09
CA LEU A 182 32.25 14.46 11.84
C LEU A 182 31.51 14.91 13.10
#